data_AF-A0A7C1ALX9-F1
#
_entry.id   AF-A0A7C1ALX9-F1
#
_cell.length_a   1.000
_cell.length_b   1.000
_cell.length_c   1.000
_cell.angle_alpha   90.00
_cell.angle_beta   90.00
_cell.angle_gamma   90.00
#
_symmetry.space_group_name_H-M   'P 1'
#
loop_
_entity.id
_entity.type
_entity.pdbx_description
1 polymer ?
#
loop_
_entity_poly.entity_id
_entity_poly.type
_entity_poly.pdbx_seq_one_letter_code
_entity_poly.pdbx_strand_id
1 'polypeptide(L)' 'RFRKTGTGKFVFSKSYSNHILTKKTTKRKRSLRQSRTIDKSNQKVISLLLPN' A
#
# COMPACT_ATOMS: atom_id res chain seq x y z
N ARG A 1 7.61 -2.44 3.18
CA ARG A 1 6.17 -2.81 3.20
C ARG A 1 5.30 -1.64 3.61
N PHE A 2 5.62 -0.99 4.73
CA PHE A 2 5.01 0.26 5.15
C PHE A 2 6.10 1.34 5.20
N ARG A 3 5.74 2.57 4.85
CA ARG A 3 6.61 3.74 4.95
C ARG A 3 5.85 4.87 5.62
N LYS A 4 6.48 5.54 6.60
CA LYS A 4 5.97 6.76 7.24
C LYS A 4 6.24 7.95 6.33
N THR A 5 5.22 8.75 6.03
CA THR A 5 5.37 10.04 5.33
C THR A 5 5.78 11.12 6.33
N GLY A 6 6.25 12.27 5.85
CA GLY A 6 6.59 13.41 6.74
C GLY A 6 5.40 13.91 7.58
N THR A 7 4.17 13.67 7.11
CA THR A 7 2.93 13.96 7.84
C THR A 7 2.50 12.86 8.82
N GLY A 8 3.33 11.83 9.05
CA GLY A 8 3.04 10.74 9.99
C GLY A 8 2.08 9.67 9.48
N LYS A 9 1.60 9.76 8.23
CA LYS A 9 0.74 8.74 7.63
C LYS A 9 1.57 7.55 7.16
N PHE A 10 1.02 6.35 7.26
CA PHE A 10 1.66 5.16 6.72
C PHE A 10 1.12 4.83 5.32
N VAL A 11 2.04 4.57 4.39
CA VAL A 11 1.77 4.24 2.99
C VAL A 11 2.24 2.82 2.69
N PHE A 12 1.49 2.10 1.85
CA PHE A 12 1.79 0.74 1.43
C PHE A 12 1.69 0.56 -0.09
N SER A 13 2.38 -0.46 -0.61
CA SER A 13 2.26 -0.92 -1.99
C SER A 13 1.09 -1.90 -2.13
N LYS A 14 0.29 -1.77 -3.19
CA LYS A 14 -0.87 -2.63 -3.42
C LYS A 14 -0.45 -4.05 -3.78
N SER A 15 -1.25 -5.03 -3.36
CA SER A 15 -1.08 -6.42 -3.75
C SER A 15 -1.45 -6.66 -5.23
N TYR A 16 -1.09 -7.83 -5.76
CA TYR A 16 -1.41 -8.27 -7.13
C TYR A 16 -0.66 -7.56 -8.26
N SER A 17 0.44 -6.87 -7.99
CA SER A 17 1.33 -6.30 -9.03
C SER A 17 2.40 -7.27 -9.56
N ASN A 18 2.54 -8.47 -8.96
CA ASN A 18 3.75 -9.28 -9.16
C ASN A 18 3.59 -10.39 -10.22
N HIS A 19 2.42 -11.03 -10.35
CA HIS A 19 2.24 -12.17 -11.26
C HIS A 19 0.88 -12.13 -11.99
N ILE A 20 0.77 -12.89 -13.10
CA ILE A 20 -0.39 -12.95 -14.00
C ILE A 20 -0.81 -11.54 -14.42
N LEU A 21 0.15 -10.83 -15.03
CA LEU A 21 -0.05 -9.45 -15.52
C LEU A 21 -0.65 -9.41 -16.93
N THR A 22 -0.56 -10.52 -17.65
CA THR A 22 -1.06 -10.69 -19.01
C THR A 22 -2.59 -10.60 -19.05
N LYS A 23 -3.29 -11.27 -18.12
CA LYS A 23 -4.76 -11.24 -18.01
C LYS A 23 -5.32 -9.95 -17.37
N LYS A 24 -4.47 -9.07 -16.82
CA LYS A 24 -4.91 -7.83 -16.15
C LYS A 24 -4.96 -6.69 -17.14
N THR A 25 -6.08 -5.97 -17.16
CA THR A 25 -6.24 -4.77 -18.00
C THR A 25 -5.18 -3.72 -17.66
N THR A 26 -4.81 -2.90 -18.66
CA THR A 26 -3.86 -1.78 -18.48
C THR A 26 -4.34 -0.80 -17.42
N LYS A 27 -5.65 -0.51 -17.38
CA LYS A 27 -6.30 0.31 -16.33
C LYS A 27 -6.07 -0.26 -14.93
N ARG A 28 -6.23 -1.58 -14.75
CA ARG A 28 -5.98 -2.24 -13.46
C ARG A 28 -4.51 -2.15 -13.07
N LYS A 29 -3.59 -2.46 -13.99
CA LYS A 29 -2.13 -2.35 -13.74
C LYS A 29 -1.71 -0.94 -13.33
N ARG A 30 -2.26 0.10 -13.98
CA ARG A 30 -2.00 1.51 -13.63
C ARG A 30 -2.45 1.86 -12.21
N SER A 31 -3.63 1.41 -11.80
CA SER A 31 -4.12 1.62 -10.42
C SER A 31 -3.25 0.91 -9.39
N LEU A 32 -2.79 -0.32 -9.69
CA LEU A 32 -1.93 -1.10 -8.79
C LEU A 32 -0.53 -0.48 -8.59
N ARG A 33 -0.03 0.28 -9.56
CA ARG A 33 1.25 0.99 -9.48
C ARG A 33 1.27 2.10 -8.42
N GLN A 34 0.10 2.68 -8.11
CA GLN A 34 0.02 3.79 -7.16
C GLN A 34 -0.09 3.27 -5.72
N SER A 35 0.83 3.71 -4.87
CA SER A 35 0.80 3.46 -3.43
C SER A 35 -0.43 4.11 -2.79
N ARG A 36 -0.96 3.49 -1.74
CA ARG A 36 -2.14 3.98 -1.02
C ARG A 36 -1.81 4.19 0.46
N THR A 37 -2.52 5.12 1.09
CA THR A 37 -2.50 5.30 2.54
C THR A 37 -3.26 4.16 3.22
N ILE A 38 -2.78 3.76 4.39
CA ILE A 38 -3.43 2.76 5.24
C ILE A 38 -4.81 3.23 5.69
N ASP A 39 -5.73 2.28 5.80
CA ASP A 39 -7.07 2.54 6.32
C ASP A 39 -7.05 2.81 7.84
N LYS A 40 -8.01 3.61 8.32
CA LYS A 40 -8.08 4.02 9.72
C LYS A 40 -8.15 2.83 10.68
N SER A 41 -8.82 1.75 10.30
CA SER A 41 -8.97 0.53 11.11
C SER A 41 -7.61 -0.11 11.47
N ASN A 42 -6.69 -0.15 10.51
CA ASN A 42 -5.39 -0.82 10.67
C ASN A 42 -4.28 0.11 11.20
N GLN A 43 -4.53 1.41 11.25
CA GLN A 43 -3.51 2.39 11.59
C GLN A 43 -2.93 2.18 13.00
N LYS A 44 -3.79 1.86 13.99
CA LYS A 44 -3.36 1.62 15.38
C LYS A 44 -2.43 0.41 15.50
N VAL A 45 -2.81 -0.70 14.87
CA VAL A 45 -2.04 -1.94 14.91
C VAL A 45 -0.66 -1.73 14.26
N ILE A 46 -0.62 -1.01 13.14
CA ILE A 46 0.64 -0.75 12.42
C ILE A 46 1.55 0.21 13.17
N SER A 47 1.00 1.21 13.88
CA SER A 47 1.83 2.07 14.74
C SER A 47 2.45 1.35 15.93
N LEU A 48 1.81 0.29 16.44
CA LEU A 48 2.39 -0.54 17.50
C LEU A 48 3.48 -1.51 16.97
N LEU A 49 3.30 -2.01 15.74
CA LEU A 49 4.22 -2.98 15.12
C LEU A 49 5.50 -2.34 14.57
N LEU A 50 5.46 -1.06 14.22
CA LEU A 50 6.61 -0.36 13.66
C LEU A 50 7.33 0.41 14.77
N PRO A 51 8.66 0.27 14.90
CA PRO A 51 9.43 1.07 15.84
C PRO A 51 9.35 2.55 15.48
N ASN A 52 9.31 3.39 16.51
CA ASN A 52 9.17 4.85 16.38
C ASN A 52 10.43 5.52 15.83
#